data_AF-A0A7V9J392-F1
#
_entry.id   AF-A0A7V9J392-F1
#
_cell.length_a   1.000
_cell.length_b   1.000
_cell.length_c   1.000
_cell.angle_alpha   90.00
_cell.angle_beta   90.00
_cell.angle_gamma   90.00
#
_symmetry.space_group_name_H-M   'P 1'
#
loop_
_entity.id
_entity.type
_entity.pdbx_description
1 polymer ?
#
loop_
_entity_poly.entity_id
_entity_poly.type
_entity_poly.pdbx_seq_one_letter_code
_entity_poly.pdbx_strand_id
1 'polypeptide(L)'
;MKYWREATRIRSIIFLADYYAGGNDGKEKAKHLSLTMTFFRTFLVPLALFFLAGQAAAFETAYWAWQRNESPNEGDLAQLSAQSVRTLYWHVGDLENANGSWRWKSRFRLPALPGFEVVPVLRLESRARAPFTSESMGSLGRLVSAAVGGSAKLQLDYDCPDRLLPDYAKALRAIHKIVPHLRLPSCARTGFTLFA
;
A
#
# COMPACT_ATOMS: atom_id res chain seq x y z
N MET A 1 -18.18 19.97 -8.10
CA MET A 1 -18.37 19.35 -6.78
C MET A 1 -16.99 19.01 -6.22
N LYS A 2 -16.52 19.78 -5.24
CA LYS A 2 -15.18 19.68 -4.63
C LYS A 2 -15.30 18.90 -3.32
N TYR A 3 -14.67 17.73 -3.22
CA TYR A 3 -14.37 17.11 -1.94
C TYR A 3 -12.88 16.73 -1.93
N TRP A 4 -12.13 17.48 -1.14
CA TRP A 4 -10.70 17.31 -0.82
C TRP A 4 -10.61 17.16 0.70
N ARG A 5 -10.09 16.04 1.20
CA ARG A 5 -9.67 15.75 2.59
C ARG A 5 -8.87 14.44 2.53
N GLU A 6 -7.79 14.16 3.25
CA GLU A 6 -6.95 14.87 4.21
C GLU A 6 -5.72 13.94 4.39
N ALA A 7 -4.49 14.47 4.41
CA ALA A 7 -3.29 13.68 4.70
C ALA A 7 -2.95 13.82 6.19
N THR A 8 -3.02 12.72 6.93
CA THR A 8 -2.83 12.64 8.37
C THR A 8 -1.39 12.95 8.78
N ARG A 9 -1.20 13.97 9.62
CA ARG A 9 0.04 14.29 10.35
C ARG A 9 0.25 13.30 11.50
N ILE A 10 1.41 12.64 11.54
CA ILE A 10 1.94 12.02 12.76
C ILE A 10 3.14 12.86 13.22
N ARG A 11 2.96 13.63 14.30
CA ARG A 11 4.05 14.17 15.13
C ARG A 11 4.31 13.17 16.24
N SER A 12 5.51 12.60 16.35
CA SER A 12 6.09 12.07 17.60
C SER A 12 7.48 11.48 17.37
N ILE A 13 8.54 12.30 17.24
CA ILE A 13 9.91 11.91 17.59
C ILE A 13 10.69 13.16 18.02
N ILE A 14 10.50 13.63 19.26
CA ILE A 14 11.53 14.38 20.00
C ILE A 14 11.39 13.96 21.46
N PHE A 15 12.02 12.86 21.85
CA PHE A 15 12.15 12.48 23.27
C PHE A 15 13.30 11.48 23.44
N LEU A 16 14.54 11.87 23.11
CA LEU A 16 15.73 11.06 23.45
C LEU A 16 17.06 11.81 23.24
N ALA A 17 17.15 13.07 23.69
CA ALA A 17 18.43 13.82 23.66
C ALA A 17 18.88 14.36 25.03
N ASP A 18 18.05 14.33 26.07
CA ASP A 18 18.38 14.94 27.37
C ASP A 18 18.99 13.96 28.41
N TYR A 19 19.32 12.72 28.02
CA TYR A 19 19.78 11.71 28.99
C TYR A 19 21.32 11.60 29.15
N TYR A 20 22.12 12.45 28.52
CA TYR A 20 23.61 12.39 28.60
C TYR A 20 24.30 13.72 28.90
N ALA A 21 23.71 14.55 29.77
CA ALA A 21 24.35 15.76 30.28
C ALA A 21 24.39 15.77 31.82
N GLY A 22 25.04 14.78 32.41
CA GLY A 22 25.35 14.74 33.84
C GLY A 22 26.82 14.36 34.04
N GLY A 23 27.67 15.33 34.37
CA GLY A 23 29.10 15.08 34.61
C GLY A 23 29.90 16.37 34.70
N ASN A 24 29.86 17.00 35.87
CA ASN A 24 30.57 18.21 36.21
C ASN A 24 32.04 17.90 36.55
N ASP A 25 32.92 17.83 35.54
CA ASP A 25 34.36 18.01 35.75
C ASP A 25 35.10 18.26 34.43
N GLY A 26 35.79 19.40 34.32
CA GLY A 26 36.63 19.70 33.14
C GLY A 26 36.47 21.10 32.53
N LYS A 27 36.35 22.15 33.36
CA LYS A 27 36.21 23.55 32.87
C LYS A 27 37.46 24.15 32.20
N GLU A 28 38.60 23.45 32.15
CA GLU A 28 39.83 24.01 31.53
C GLU A 28 40.23 23.41 30.19
N LYS A 29 39.68 22.27 29.75
CA LYS A 29 39.92 21.73 28.40
C LYS A 29 38.97 22.28 27.33
N ALA A 30 38.03 23.14 27.72
CA ALA A 30 36.91 23.59 26.89
C ALA A 30 37.24 24.75 25.93
N LYS A 31 38.40 25.42 26.04
CA LYS A 31 38.72 26.56 25.16
C LYS A 31 39.41 26.16 23.84
N HIS A 32 40.22 25.10 23.84
CA HIS A 32 40.95 24.67 22.63
C HIS A 32 40.19 23.65 21.77
N LEU A 33 39.20 22.93 22.31
CA LEU A 33 38.31 22.04 21.54
C LEU A 33 37.09 22.76 20.93
N SER A 34 36.82 23.99 21.35
CA SER A 34 35.67 24.78 20.88
C SER A 34 35.84 25.28 19.44
N LEU A 35 37.07 25.54 19.00
CA LEU A 35 37.30 26.10 17.66
C LEU A 35 37.19 25.04 16.53
N THR A 36 37.53 23.77 16.80
CA THR A 36 37.49 22.70 15.79
C THR A 36 36.14 21.97 15.72
N MET A 37 35.35 21.97 16.80
CA MET A 37 34.01 21.36 16.79
C MET A 37 32.88 22.28 16.28
N THR A 38 33.17 23.56 16.02
CA THR A 38 32.17 24.49 15.48
C THR A 38 32.08 24.40 13.95
N PHE A 39 33.17 24.07 13.26
CA PHE A 39 33.17 23.92 11.79
C PHE A 39 32.43 22.65 11.30
N PHE A 40 32.50 21.56 12.06
CA PHE A 40 31.85 20.29 11.70
C PHE A 40 30.32 20.30 11.94
N ARG A 41 29.82 21.11 12.88
CA ARG A 41 28.39 21.17 13.23
C ARG A 41 27.55 22.02 12.27
N THR A 42 28.14 23.02 11.62
CA THR A 42 27.36 23.97 10.80
C THR A 42 27.23 23.55 9.34
N PHE A 43 28.12 22.70 8.81
CA PHE A 43 28.09 22.32 7.39
C PHE A 43 27.64 20.87 7.09
N LEU A 44 27.83 19.91 8.00
CA LEU A 44 27.46 18.50 7.72
C LEU A 44 26.02 18.13 8.08
N VAL A 45 25.42 18.81 9.05
CA VAL A 45 24.02 18.60 9.44
C VAL A 45 23.02 19.01 8.35
N PRO A 46 23.15 20.18 7.66
CA PRO A 46 22.21 20.53 6.59
C PRO A 46 22.36 19.62 5.36
N LEU A 47 23.56 19.12 5.05
CA LEU A 47 23.76 18.21 3.90
C LEU A 47 23.12 16.83 4.14
N ALA A 48 23.24 16.28 5.35
CA ALA A 48 22.57 15.04 5.73
C ALA A 48 21.03 15.21 5.74
N LEU A 49 20.51 16.34 6.21
CA LEU A 49 19.08 16.65 6.15
C LEU A 49 18.56 16.80 4.72
N PHE A 50 19.33 17.38 3.79
CA PHE A 50 18.96 17.43 2.37
C PHE A 50 18.93 16.04 1.72
N PHE A 51 19.88 15.16 2.04
CA PHE A 51 19.90 13.78 1.53
C PHE A 51 18.76 12.91 2.12
N LEU A 52 18.46 13.07 3.42
CA LEU A 52 17.35 12.37 4.06
C LEU A 52 15.97 12.92 3.63
N ALA A 53 15.85 14.22 3.36
CA ALA A 53 14.63 14.81 2.81
C ALA A 53 14.35 14.35 1.37
N GLY A 54 15.39 14.12 0.56
CA GLY A 54 15.25 13.53 -0.78
C GLY A 54 14.73 12.08 -0.73
N GLN A 55 15.13 11.29 0.26
CA GLN A 55 14.58 9.95 0.46
C GLN A 55 13.15 9.95 1.01
N ALA A 56 12.78 10.93 1.83
CA ALA A 56 11.39 11.08 2.32
C ALA A 56 10.41 11.55 1.22
N ALA A 57 10.92 12.21 0.16
CA ALA A 57 10.14 12.57 -1.02
C ALA A 57 9.86 11.38 -1.96
N ALA A 58 10.51 10.24 -1.73
CA ALA A 58 10.15 8.96 -2.36
C ALA A 58 9.01 8.25 -1.61
N PHE A 59 8.11 9.00 -0.96
CA PHE A 59 6.77 8.51 -0.69
C PHE A 59 6.08 8.36 -2.05
N GLU A 60 6.37 7.24 -2.70
CA GLU A 60 5.97 6.88 -4.05
C GLU A 60 4.48 7.13 -4.25
N THR A 61 4.15 8.30 -4.78
CA THR A 61 2.86 8.58 -5.42
C THR A 61 2.87 7.94 -6.82
N ALA A 62 3.55 6.80 -6.97
CA ALA A 62 3.75 6.10 -8.23
C ALA A 62 2.56 5.19 -8.57
N TYR A 63 1.48 5.27 -7.78
CA TYR A 63 0.29 4.46 -7.98
C TYR A 63 -0.99 5.28 -7.96
N TRP A 64 -1.96 4.88 -8.79
CA TRP A 64 -3.28 5.49 -8.85
C TRP A 64 -4.35 4.42 -8.92
N ALA A 65 -5.42 4.57 -8.14
CA ALA A 65 -6.59 3.70 -8.20
C ALA A 65 -7.60 4.30 -9.17
N TRP A 66 -7.84 3.59 -10.28
CA TRP A 66 -8.80 4.05 -11.27
C TRP A 66 -10.23 3.76 -10.80
N GLN A 67 -11.02 4.82 -10.61
CA GLN A 67 -12.37 4.74 -10.05
C GLN A 67 -13.49 4.82 -11.10
N ARG A 68 -13.14 4.81 -12.40
CA ARG A 68 -14.12 4.89 -13.50
C ARG A 68 -14.23 3.55 -14.22
N ASN A 69 -15.40 3.26 -14.77
CA ASN A 69 -15.63 2.04 -15.55
C ASN A 69 -15.07 2.14 -16.99
N GLU A 70 -14.77 3.36 -17.44
CA GLU A 70 -14.22 3.65 -18.76
C GLU A 70 -12.69 3.65 -18.71
N SER A 71 -12.06 3.17 -19.79
CA SER A 71 -10.60 3.25 -19.94
C SER A 71 -10.12 4.71 -19.91
N PRO A 72 -8.94 5.01 -19.32
CA PRO A 72 -8.39 6.36 -19.35
C PRO A 72 -8.16 6.79 -20.80
N ASN A 73 -8.51 8.03 -21.13
CA ASN A 73 -8.15 8.59 -22.44
C ASN A 73 -6.66 9.02 -22.45
N GLU A 74 -6.14 9.38 -23.63
CA GLU A 74 -4.74 9.80 -23.78
C GLU A 74 -4.37 11.00 -22.90
N GLY A 75 -5.30 11.94 -22.69
CA GLY A 75 -5.12 13.08 -21.81
C GLY A 75 -4.97 12.69 -20.34
N ASP A 76 -5.79 11.75 -19.86
CA ASP A 76 -5.70 11.19 -18.52
C ASP A 76 -4.35 10.48 -18.33
N LEU A 77 -3.92 9.68 -19.30
CA LEU A 77 -2.63 8.98 -19.26
C LEU A 77 -1.44 9.95 -19.27
N ALA A 78 -1.51 11.03 -20.05
CA ALA A 78 -0.49 12.07 -20.06
C ALA A 78 -0.39 12.78 -18.71
N GLN A 79 -1.53 13.08 -18.07
CA GLN A 79 -1.55 13.67 -16.73
C GLN A 79 -0.98 12.72 -15.68
N LEU A 80 -1.37 11.46 -15.70
CA LEU A 80 -0.84 10.43 -14.80
C LEU A 80 0.68 10.28 -14.98
N SER A 81 1.15 10.29 -16.23
CA SER A 81 2.58 10.24 -16.54
C SER A 81 3.34 11.46 -16.03
N ALA A 82 2.77 12.67 -16.19
CA ALA A 82 3.34 13.91 -15.68
C ALA A 82 3.43 13.93 -14.14
N GLN A 83 2.56 13.19 -13.46
CA GLN A 83 2.59 12.97 -12.01
C GLN A 83 3.50 11.81 -11.58
N SER A 84 4.27 11.23 -12.51
CA SER A 84 5.15 10.08 -12.27
C SER A 84 4.42 8.82 -11.79
N VAL A 85 3.13 8.67 -12.11
CA VAL A 85 2.39 7.44 -11.87
C VAL A 85 2.91 6.35 -12.80
N ARG A 86 3.24 5.18 -12.24
CA ARG A 86 3.73 4.01 -12.97
C ARG A 86 2.82 2.80 -12.84
N THR A 87 2.07 2.71 -11.75
CA THR A 87 1.16 1.60 -11.46
C THR A 87 -0.28 2.07 -11.42
N LEU A 88 -1.18 1.37 -12.10
CA LEU A 88 -2.61 1.64 -12.09
C LEU A 88 -3.34 0.44 -11.47
N TYR A 89 -4.04 0.68 -10.37
CA TYR A 89 -4.95 -0.29 -9.78
C TYR A 89 -6.29 -0.19 -10.50
N TRP A 90 -6.67 -1.27 -11.17
CA TRP A 90 -7.84 -1.33 -12.04
C TRP A 90 -8.91 -2.26 -11.47
N HIS A 91 -10.09 -1.72 -11.16
CA HIS A 91 -11.20 -2.53 -10.70
C HIS A 91 -11.72 -3.44 -11.82
N VAL A 92 -11.45 -4.75 -11.72
CA VAL A 92 -11.89 -5.76 -12.70
C VAL A 92 -13.26 -6.37 -12.38
N GLY A 93 -13.76 -6.18 -11.15
CA GLY A 93 -15.16 -6.47 -10.81
C GLY A 93 -15.36 -6.93 -9.37
N ASP A 94 -16.63 -7.08 -9.03
CA ASP A 94 -17.11 -7.56 -7.74
C ASP A 94 -17.51 -9.04 -7.83
N LEU A 95 -17.04 -9.83 -6.88
CA LEU A 95 -17.47 -11.20 -6.65
C LEU A 95 -18.41 -11.24 -5.46
N GLU A 96 -19.56 -11.90 -5.61
CA GLU A 96 -20.47 -12.17 -4.50
C GLU A 96 -20.45 -13.64 -4.13
N ASN A 97 -20.50 -13.93 -2.82
CA ASN A 97 -20.75 -15.28 -2.32
C ASN A 97 -22.24 -15.50 -2.10
N ALA A 98 -22.82 -16.42 -2.89
CA ALA A 98 -24.22 -16.84 -2.78
C ALA A 98 -24.28 -18.37 -2.69
N ASN A 99 -25.00 -18.90 -1.71
CA ASN A 99 -25.22 -20.33 -1.52
C ASN A 99 -23.92 -21.17 -1.50
N GLY A 100 -22.86 -20.66 -0.86
CA GLY A 100 -21.59 -21.38 -0.75
C GLY A 100 -20.71 -21.33 -2.01
N SER A 101 -21.07 -20.55 -3.02
CA SER A 101 -20.28 -20.37 -4.25
C SER A 101 -20.05 -18.89 -4.56
N TRP A 102 -18.86 -18.58 -5.06
CA TRP A 102 -18.53 -17.26 -5.57
C TRP A 102 -18.95 -17.12 -7.03
N ARG A 103 -19.47 -15.95 -7.40
CA ARG A 103 -19.85 -15.61 -8.78
C ARG A 103 -19.63 -14.13 -9.05
N TRP A 104 -19.53 -13.77 -10.33
CA TRP A 104 -19.47 -12.37 -10.75
C TRP A 104 -20.78 -11.66 -10.43
N LYS A 105 -20.70 -10.57 -9.68
CA LYS A 105 -21.76 -9.57 -9.55
C LYS A 105 -21.61 -8.48 -10.60
N SER A 106 -20.38 -8.03 -10.80
CA SER A 106 -19.98 -7.09 -11.86
C SER A 106 -18.65 -7.56 -12.45
N ARG A 107 -18.42 -7.36 -13.75
CA ARG A 107 -17.16 -7.75 -14.40
C ARG A 107 -16.77 -6.71 -15.45
N PHE A 108 -15.55 -6.22 -15.35
CA PHE A 108 -14.96 -5.25 -16.24
C PHE A 108 -13.74 -5.85 -16.93
N ARG A 109 -13.41 -5.33 -18.12
CA ARG A 109 -12.19 -5.74 -18.82
C ARG A 109 -10.99 -5.06 -18.19
N LEU A 110 -9.88 -5.79 -18.09
CA LEU A 110 -8.59 -5.22 -17.75
C LEU A 110 -8.00 -4.55 -19.01
N PRO A 111 -7.74 -3.25 -19.01
CA PRO A 111 -7.17 -2.56 -20.17
C PRO A 111 -5.67 -2.87 -20.31
N ALA A 112 -5.19 -2.92 -21.54
CA ALA A 112 -3.77 -2.86 -21.83
C ALA A 112 -3.37 -1.39 -21.96
N LEU A 113 -2.55 -0.89 -21.04
CA LEU A 113 -2.10 0.50 -21.00
C LEU A 113 -0.58 0.56 -21.17
N PRO A 114 -0.07 0.79 -22.40
CA PRO A 114 1.37 0.89 -22.64
C PRO A 114 2.01 1.96 -21.74
N GLY A 115 3.16 1.63 -21.14
CA GLY A 115 3.88 2.53 -20.23
C GLY A 115 3.38 2.55 -18.79
N PHE A 116 2.31 1.80 -18.48
CA PHE A 116 1.79 1.61 -17.12
C PHE A 116 1.76 0.14 -16.74
N GLU A 117 2.13 -0.15 -15.49
CA GLU A 117 1.85 -1.44 -14.87
C GLU A 117 0.39 -1.45 -14.40
N VAL A 118 -0.44 -2.39 -14.88
CA VAL A 118 -1.85 -2.48 -14.45
C VAL A 118 -2.03 -3.64 -13.47
N VAL A 119 -2.45 -3.34 -12.25
CA VAL A 119 -2.75 -4.32 -11.20
C VAL A 119 -4.27 -4.50 -11.13
N PRO A 120 -4.82 -5.69 -11.42
CA PRO A 120 -6.23 -5.96 -11.26
C PRO A 120 -6.64 -5.89 -9.79
N VAL A 121 -7.80 -5.30 -9.51
CA VAL A 121 -8.43 -5.23 -8.19
C VAL A 121 -9.75 -5.99 -8.27
N LEU A 122 -9.92 -6.98 -7.40
CA LEU A 122 -11.17 -7.71 -7.21
C LEU A 122 -11.75 -7.39 -5.85
N ARG A 123 -13.02 -6.99 -5.83
CA ARG A 123 -13.75 -6.83 -4.57
C ARG A 123 -14.54 -8.09 -4.27
N LEU A 124 -14.47 -8.55 -3.02
CA LEU A 124 -15.29 -9.62 -2.49
C LEU A 124 -16.44 -9.02 -1.67
N GLU A 125 -17.65 -9.48 -1.93
CA GLU A 125 -18.83 -9.18 -1.15
C GLU A 125 -19.45 -10.49 -0.65
N SER A 126 -19.78 -10.55 0.64
CA SER A 126 -20.48 -11.70 1.18
C SER A 126 -21.40 -11.31 2.33
N ARG A 127 -22.61 -11.87 2.30
CA ARG A 127 -23.55 -11.87 3.43
C ARG A 127 -23.55 -13.22 4.17
N ALA A 128 -22.84 -14.21 3.65
CA ALA A 128 -22.77 -15.54 4.25
C ALA A 128 -21.99 -15.50 5.57
N ARG A 129 -22.43 -16.31 6.55
CA ARG A 129 -21.76 -16.42 7.86
C ARG A 129 -20.35 -16.99 7.74
N ALA A 130 -20.11 -17.88 6.77
CA ALA A 130 -18.82 -18.51 6.51
C ALA A 130 -18.58 -18.59 4.99
N PRO A 131 -18.02 -17.55 4.35
CA PRO A 131 -17.87 -17.49 2.89
C PRO A 131 -16.65 -18.22 2.33
N PHE A 132 -15.74 -18.70 3.17
CA PHE A 132 -14.48 -19.35 2.79
C PHE A 132 -14.48 -20.84 3.13
N THR A 133 -15.54 -21.56 2.77
CA THR A 133 -15.59 -23.02 2.88
C THR A 133 -14.72 -23.68 1.80
N SER A 134 -14.37 -24.95 1.97
CA SER A 134 -13.58 -25.68 0.96
C SER A 134 -14.25 -25.67 -0.42
N GLU A 135 -15.57 -25.77 -0.46
CA GLU A 135 -16.36 -25.70 -1.70
C GLU A 135 -16.31 -24.31 -2.35
N SER A 136 -16.52 -23.26 -1.55
CA SER A 136 -16.51 -21.89 -2.07
C SER A 136 -15.11 -21.50 -2.57
N MET A 137 -14.05 -21.96 -1.91
CA MET A 137 -12.67 -21.68 -2.33
C MET A 137 -12.35 -22.23 -3.72
N GLY A 138 -12.95 -23.35 -4.12
CA GLY A 138 -12.81 -23.87 -5.48
C GLY A 138 -13.37 -22.93 -6.53
N SER A 139 -14.56 -22.36 -6.28
CA SER A 139 -15.15 -21.35 -7.18
C SER A 139 -14.35 -20.04 -7.19
N LEU A 140 -13.90 -19.57 -6.03
CA LEU A 140 -13.10 -18.34 -5.89
C LEU A 140 -11.78 -18.46 -6.66
N GLY A 141 -11.05 -19.56 -6.49
CA GLY A 141 -9.78 -19.79 -7.17
C GLY A 141 -9.89 -19.76 -8.69
N ARG A 142 -10.96 -20.35 -9.25
CA ARG A 142 -11.23 -20.30 -10.70
C ARG A 142 -11.49 -18.87 -11.19
N LEU A 143 -12.31 -18.12 -10.45
CA LEU A 143 -12.67 -16.74 -10.82
C LEU A 143 -11.46 -15.80 -10.71
N VAL A 144 -10.65 -15.95 -9.67
CA VAL A 144 -9.39 -15.22 -9.51
C VAL A 144 -8.43 -15.52 -10.65
N SER A 145 -8.22 -16.80 -10.97
CA SER A 145 -7.34 -17.20 -12.10
C SER A 145 -7.80 -16.56 -13.42
N ALA A 146 -9.10 -16.56 -13.68
CA ALA A 146 -9.68 -15.97 -14.88
C ALA A 146 -9.62 -14.43 -14.91
N ALA A 147 -9.71 -13.78 -13.75
CA ALA A 147 -9.68 -12.31 -13.63
C ALA A 147 -8.28 -11.73 -13.82
N VAL A 148 -7.27 -12.47 -13.37
CA VAL A 148 -5.87 -12.02 -13.39
C VAL A 148 -5.29 -12.09 -14.81
N GLY A 149 -5.83 -12.92 -15.71
CA GLY A 149 -5.57 -12.84 -17.15
C GLY A 149 -4.09 -12.96 -17.55
N GLY A 150 -3.27 -13.64 -16.73
CA GLY A 150 -1.82 -13.77 -16.92
C GLY A 150 -0.97 -12.73 -16.18
N SER A 151 -1.57 -11.76 -15.49
CA SER A 151 -0.83 -10.89 -14.55
C SER A 151 -0.26 -11.70 -13.39
N ALA A 152 0.92 -11.35 -12.90
CA ALA A 152 1.45 -11.98 -11.68
C ALA A 152 0.91 -11.33 -10.40
N LYS A 153 0.20 -10.19 -10.53
CA LYS A 153 -0.24 -9.32 -9.44
C LYS A 153 -1.76 -9.24 -9.38
N LEU A 154 -2.28 -9.17 -8.16
CA LEU A 154 -3.71 -8.97 -7.89
C LEU A 154 -3.87 -8.24 -6.56
N GLN A 155 -4.79 -7.29 -6.48
CA GLN A 155 -5.30 -6.79 -5.21
C GLN A 155 -6.67 -7.42 -4.94
N LEU A 156 -6.85 -7.93 -3.72
CA LEU A 156 -8.11 -8.49 -3.27
C LEU A 156 -8.67 -7.65 -2.12
N ASP A 157 -9.79 -7.00 -2.39
CA ASP A 157 -10.47 -6.12 -1.44
C ASP A 157 -11.64 -6.86 -0.81
N TYR A 158 -11.59 -7.07 0.51
CA TYR A 158 -12.68 -7.67 1.26
C TYR A 158 -12.88 -6.92 2.56
N ASP A 159 -14.10 -6.42 2.77
CA ASP A 159 -14.52 -5.81 4.04
C ASP A 159 -14.71 -6.93 5.07
N CYS A 160 -13.59 -7.46 5.60
CA CYS A 160 -13.57 -8.64 6.44
C CYS A 160 -13.99 -8.31 7.87
N PRO A 161 -15.13 -8.84 8.39
CA PRO A 161 -15.43 -8.71 9.80
C PRO A 161 -14.43 -9.52 10.64
N ASP A 162 -14.10 -9.04 11.84
CA ASP A 162 -13.04 -9.62 12.70
C ASP A 162 -13.17 -11.14 12.89
N ARG A 163 -14.40 -11.62 13.09
CA ARG A 163 -14.70 -13.06 13.25
C ARG A 163 -14.27 -13.94 12.07
N LEU A 164 -14.11 -13.34 10.88
CA LEU A 164 -13.73 -14.03 9.65
C LEU A 164 -12.25 -13.84 9.30
N LEU A 165 -11.48 -13.03 10.04
CA LEU A 165 -10.06 -12.81 9.77
C LEU A 165 -9.25 -14.11 9.68
N PRO A 166 -9.44 -15.13 10.55
CA PRO A 166 -8.69 -16.38 10.46
C PRO A 166 -8.97 -17.14 9.15
N ASP A 167 -10.22 -17.17 8.71
CA ASP A 167 -10.62 -17.87 7.49
C ASP A 167 -10.24 -17.09 6.23
N TYR A 168 -10.31 -15.75 6.29
CA TYR A 168 -9.82 -14.89 5.23
C TYR A 168 -8.30 -15.03 5.05
N ALA A 169 -7.53 -15.10 6.15
CA ALA A 169 -6.09 -15.36 6.08
C ALA A 169 -5.77 -16.71 5.42
N LYS A 170 -6.54 -17.77 5.73
CA LYS A 170 -6.41 -19.07 5.05
C LYS A 170 -6.74 -18.95 3.56
N ALA A 171 -7.80 -18.24 3.20
CA ALA A 171 -8.19 -18.00 1.82
C ALA A 171 -7.11 -17.25 1.04
N LEU A 172 -6.53 -16.21 1.63
CA LEU A 172 -5.42 -15.45 1.04
C LEU A 172 -4.19 -16.33 0.78
N ARG A 173 -3.81 -17.21 1.73
CA ARG A 173 -2.71 -18.17 1.53
C ARG A 173 -3.00 -19.15 0.39
N ALA A 174 -4.26 -19.58 0.23
CA ALA A 174 -4.66 -20.45 -0.87
C ALA A 174 -4.59 -19.70 -2.22
N ILE A 175 -5.04 -18.45 -2.26
CA ILE A 175 -4.99 -17.60 -3.46
C ILE A 175 -3.55 -17.23 -3.81
N HIS A 176 -2.67 -17.01 -2.84
CA HIS A 176 -1.26 -16.71 -3.07
C HIS A 176 -0.52 -17.82 -3.84
N LYS A 177 -1.00 -19.08 -3.75
CA LYS A 177 -0.47 -20.18 -4.57
C LYS A 177 -0.84 -20.04 -6.06
N ILE A 178 -1.92 -19.32 -6.36
CA ILE A 178 -2.42 -19.04 -7.71
C ILE A 178 -1.79 -17.74 -8.24
N VAL A 179 -1.71 -16.72 -7.39
CA VAL A 179 -1.19 -15.39 -7.72
C VAL A 179 -0.07 -15.02 -6.74
N PRO A 180 1.21 -15.21 -7.13
CA PRO A 180 2.34 -15.02 -6.22
C PRO A 180 2.50 -13.61 -5.68
N HIS A 181 1.99 -12.58 -6.37
CA HIS A 181 2.04 -11.19 -5.90
C HIS A 181 0.64 -10.68 -5.54
N LEU A 182 0.02 -11.37 -4.58
CA LEU A 182 -1.23 -10.94 -3.97
C LEU A 182 -1.00 -9.75 -3.04
N ARG A 183 -1.72 -8.65 -3.26
CA ARG A 183 -1.69 -7.42 -2.46
C ARG A 183 -3.00 -7.27 -1.68
N LEU A 184 -2.88 -6.72 -0.47
CA LEU A 184 -4.02 -6.28 0.34
C LEU A 184 -4.17 -4.76 0.20
N PRO A 185 -5.40 -4.21 0.26
CA PRO A 185 -5.60 -2.77 0.28
C PRO A 185 -4.86 -2.13 1.46
N SER A 186 -4.32 -0.92 1.24
CA SER A 186 -3.50 -0.21 2.23
C SER A 186 -4.22 0.11 3.55
N CYS A 187 -5.55 -0.02 3.61
CA CYS A 187 -6.34 0.15 4.84
C CYS A 187 -6.14 -0.99 5.86
N ALA A 188 -5.62 -2.15 5.45
CA ALA A 188 -5.24 -3.23 6.38
C ALA A 188 -3.89 -3.02 7.08
N ARG A 189 -3.16 -1.93 6.76
CA ARG A 189 -1.81 -1.67 7.30
C ARG A 189 -1.80 -1.03 8.68
N THR A 190 -2.95 -0.65 9.22
CA THR A 190 -3.12 -0.28 10.64
C THR A 190 -3.63 -1.48 11.42
N GLY A 191 -2.73 -2.39 11.81
CA GLY A 191 -2.97 -3.28 12.95
C GLY A 191 -2.84 -4.79 12.72
N PHE A 192 -2.62 -5.29 11.50
CA PHE A 192 -2.33 -6.72 11.29
C PHE A 192 -1.21 -6.92 10.27
N THR A 193 0.00 -7.12 10.78
CA THR A 193 1.10 -7.72 10.03
C THR A 193 0.72 -9.17 9.71
N LEU A 194 0.08 -9.41 8.56
CA LEU A 194 -0.15 -10.75 8.03
C LEU A 194 0.76 -11.00 6.82
N PHE A 195 1.85 -11.69 7.16
CA PHE A 195 2.85 -12.40 6.34
C PHE A 195 3.89 -11.56 5.61
N ALA A 196 5.15 -11.97 5.57
CA ALA A 196 5.94 -12.95 6.30
C ALA A 196 7.41 -12.56 6.02
#